data_AF-A0A2I0NTK0-F1
#
_entry.id   AF-A0A2I0NTK0-F1
#
_cell.length_a   1.000
_cell.length_b   1.000
_cell.length_c   1.000
_cell.angle_alpha   90.00
_cell.angle_beta   90.00
_cell.angle_gamma   90.00
#
_symmetry.space_group_name_H-M   'P 1'
#
loop_
_entity.id
_entity.type
_entity.pdbx_description
1 polymer ?
#
loop_
_entity_poly.entity_id
_entity_poly.type
_entity_poly.pdbx_seq_one_letter_code
_entity_poly.pdbx_strand_id
1 'polypeptide(L)'
;MEGHFNDRYIQFIDEIDALTQELHNYNQSIKITFRSKNDFYPEFSEDYEKNRDLLERDLDNLSNYLISLSNELEEKKKNPFKKIPLVIEEPEHDALKNLDNINGLIEQHNLRTQNFLEVVETNSQIIEESFVAEKLDDYRALNNKIIELQRSIASLRNSLHENQTNTEILEKEIILHRPAADEINDDLFRYLGRDEIKLETKENGYQITRYGKLATELSEGEKTAISFIYFLKKLKEKEFKIEEGIVVIDDPISSLDSNSLHNAFEFMKNRTVLASQLFVLTHNFSFLREVNNWFNFENIFYEDSKCRFSNNSTKK
;
A
#
# COMPACT_ATOMS: atom_id res chain seq x y z
N MET A 1 -49.61 68.11 -88.67
CA MET A 1 -49.84 66.94 -87.79
C MET A 1 -48.79 65.85 -87.95
N GLU A 2 -47.87 65.93 -88.93
CA GLU A 2 -46.85 64.88 -89.17
C GLU A 2 -45.65 64.93 -88.21
N GLY A 3 -45.27 66.09 -87.66
CA GLY A 3 -44.15 66.20 -86.70
C GLY A 3 -44.39 65.48 -85.37
N HIS A 4 -45.58 65.64 -84.77
CA HIS A 4 -45.93 65.00 -83.49
C HIS A 4 -46.02 63.47 -83.54
N PHE A 5 -46.20 62.88 -84.73
CA PHE A 5 -46.23 61.42 -84.90
C PHE A 5 -44.82 60.84 -84.93
N ASN A 6 -43.84 61.58 -85.47
CA ASN A 6 -42.45 61.16 -85.54
C ASN A 6 -41.76 61.22 -84.16
N ASP A 7 -41.97 62.31 -83.41
CA ASP A 7 -41.33 62.49 -82.10
C ASP A 7 -41.76 61.43 -81.07
N ARG A 8 -43.06 61.08 -81.04
CA ARG A 8 -43.58 60.03 -80.15
C ARG A 8 -43.12 58.62 -80.56
N TYR A 9 -42.91 58.40 -81.85
CA TYR A 9 -42.38 57.14 -82.35
C TYR A 9 -40.91 56.97 -81.96
N ILE A 10 -40.10 58.03 -82.12
CA ILE A 10 -38.69 58.04 -81.71
C ILE A 10 -38.58 57.79 -80.19
N GLN A 11 -39.36 58.51 -79.38
CA GLN A 11 -39.40 58.30 -77.92
C GLN A 11 -39.73 56.85 -77.52
N PHE A 12 -40.69 56.22 -78.20
CA PHE A 12 -41.05 54.83 -77.92
C PHE A 12 -39.93 53.83 -78.25
N ILE A 13 -39.18 54.05 -79.34
CA ILE A 13 -38.04 53.21 -79.71
C ILE A 13 -36.88 53.42 -78.71
N ASP A 14 -36.62 54.66 -78.31
CA ASP A 14 -35.60 54.98 -77.31
C ASP A 14 -35.93 54.34 -75.94
N GLU A 15 -37.20 54.31 -75.54
CA GLU A 15 -37.67 53.63 -74.32
C GLU A 15 -37.45 52.11 -74.40
N ILE A 16 -37.75 51.48 -75.54
CA ILE A 16 -37.48 50.05 -75.73
C ILE A 16 -35.97 49.77 -75.64
N ASP A 17 -35.15 50.60 -76.27
CA ASP A 17 -33.69 50.41 -76.27
C ASP A 17 -33.09 50.58 -74.88
N ALA A 18 -33.61 51.54 -74.10
CA ALA A 18 -33.25 51.70 -72.70
C ALA A 18 -33.62 50.44 -71.87
N LEU A 19 -34.85 49.92 -72.02
CA LEU A 19 -35.30 48.72 -71.31
C LEU A 19 -34.52 47.47 -71.71
N THR A 20 -34.25 47.28 -73.00
CA THR A 20 -33.44 46.16 -73.49
C THR A 20 -32.02 46.23 -72.92
N GLN A 21 -31.44 47.43 -72.83
CA GLN A 21 -30.12 47.63 -72.22
C GLN A 21 -30.15 47.36 -70.71
N GLU A 22 -31.19 47.78 -69.99
CA GLU A 22 -31.37 47.46 -68.57
C GLU A 22 -31.47 45.95 -68.33
N LEU A 23 -32.28 45.23 -69.09
CA LEU A 23 -32.40 43.77 -69.00
C LEU A 23 -31.08 43.06 -69.29
N HIS A 24 -30.32 43.56 -70.28
CA HIS A 24 -28.99 43.05 -70.57
C HIS A 24 -28.04 43.24 -69.38
N ASN A 25 -28.04 44.43 -68.77
CA ASN A 25 -27.21 44.74 -67.60
C ASN A 25 -27.60 43.85 -66.41
N TYR A 26 -28.89 43.66 -66.15
CA TYR A 26 -29.36 42.76 -65.09
C TYR A 26 -28.90 41.32 -65.35
N ASN A 27 -29.03 40.82 -66.58
CA ASN A 27 -28.61 39.47 -66.92
C ASN A 27 -27.09 39.26 -66.81
N GLN A 28 -26.28 40.30 -67.03
CA GLN A 28 -24.85 40.23 -66.74
C GLN A 28 -24.56 40.19 -65.24
N SER A 29 -25.32 40.94 -64.43
CA SER A 29 -25.09 41.07 -62.99
C SER A 29 -25.39 39.80 -62.18
N ILE A 30 -26.26 38.92 -62.68
CA ILE A 30 -26.66 37.67 -62.00
C ILE A 30 -25.68 36.51 -62.20
N LYS A 31 -24.62 36.69 -63.00
CA LYS A 31 -23.58 35.68 -63.19
C LYS A 31 -22.64 35.64 -61.99
N ILE A 32 -22.87 34.68 -61.10
CA ILE A 32 -22.08 34.45 -59.90
C ILE A 32 -21.15 33.25 -60.12
N THR A 33 -19.94 33.30 -59.54
CA THR A 33 -19.01 32.16 -59.52
C THR A 33 -19.03 31.51 -58.15
N PHE A 34 -19.26 30.20 -58.10
CA PHE A 34 -19.33 29.44 -56.86
C PHE A 34 -18.00 28.75 -56.53
N ARG A 35 -17.73 28.58 -55.23
CA ARG A 35 -16.60 27.78 -54.72
C ARG A 35 -16.86 26.29 -54.89
N SER A 36 -15.80 25.49 -54.83
CA SER A 36 -15.92 24.03 -54.89
C SER A 36 -16.46 23.49 -53.57
N LYS A 37 -17.24 22.41 -53.62
CA LYS A 37 -17.68 21.70 -52.39
C LYS A 37 -16.52 21.16 -51.56
N ASN A 38 -15.37 20.92 -52.21
CA ASN A 38 -14.15 20.44 -51.56
C ASN A 38 -13.45 21.51 -50.72
N ASP A 39 -13.86 22.77 -50.86
CA ASP A 39 -13.36 23.87 -50.04
C ASP A 39 -14.03 23.88 -48.65
N PHE A 40 -15.07 23.07 -48.43
CA PHE A 40 -15.83 23.00 -47.18
C PHE A 40 -15.45 21.76 -46.35
N TYR A 41 -15.66 21.85 -45.03
CA TYR A 41 -15.59 20.67 -44.15
C TYR A 41 -16.61 19.61 -44.59
N PRO A 42 -16.32 18.30 -44.39
CA PRO A 42 -17.18 17.21 -44.88
C PRO A 42 -18.65 17.34 -44.46
N GLU A 43 -18.89 17.82 -43.23
CA GLU A 43 -20.23 18.03 -42.65
C GLU A 43 -21.04 19.17 -43.30
N PHE A 44 -20.40 20.09 -44.03
CA PHE A 44 -21.09 21.18 -44.75
C PHE A 44 -21.06 21.02 -46.27
N SER A 45 -20.25 20.07 -46.78
CA SER A 45 -19.95 19.94 -48.21
C SER A 45 -21.18 19.53 -49.05
N GLU A 46 -21.94 18.53 -48.59
CA GLU A 46 -23.13 18.04 -49.30
C GLU A 46 -24.27 19.08 -49.30
N ASP A 47 -24.51 19.73 -48.16
CA ASP A 47 -25.53 20.76 -48.04
C ASP A 47 -25.19 22.01 -48.86
N TYR A 48 -23.91 22.39 -48.93
CA TYR A 48 -23.46 23.48 -49.80
C TYR A 48 -23.66 23.15 -51.28
N GLU A 49 -23.26 21.95 -51.71
CA GLU A 49 -23.44 21.50 -53.11
C GLU A 49 -24.92 21.55 -53.50
N LYS A 50 -25.80 21.03 -52.65
CA LYS A 50 -27.25 21.05 -52.88
C LYS A 50 -27.82 22.47 -53.01
N ASN A 51 -27.47 23.38 -52.08
CA ASN A 51 -27.99 24.76 -52.14
C ASN A 51 -27.38 25.55 -53.31
N ARG A 52 -26.12 25.29 -53.68
CA ARG A 52 -25.50 25.83 -54.89
C ARG A 52 -26.26 25.41 -56.14
N ASP A 53 -26.54 24.12 -56.29
CA ASP A 53 -27.24 23.59 -57.48
C ASP A 53 -28.65 24.17 -57.61
N LEU A 54 -29.35 24.38 -56.48
CA LEU A 54 -30.65 25.06 -56.44
C LEU A 54 -30.54 26.53 -56.86
N LEU A 55 -29.54 27.25 -56.37
CA LEU A 55 -29.31 28.65 -56.71
C LEU A 55 -28.90 28.82 -58.19
N GLU A 56 -28.01 27.96 -58.69
CA GLU A 56 -27.62 27.94 -60.11
C GLU A 56 -28.84 27.74 -61.01
N ARG A 57 -29.71 26.79 -60.67
CA ARG A 57 -30.97 26.57 -61.39
C ARG A 57 -31.89 27.79 -61.36
N ASP A 58 -32.04 28.44 -60.21
CA ASP A 58 -32.88 29.64 -60.06
C ASP A 58 -32.31 30.83 -60.87
N LEU A 59 -30.98 31.01 -60.88
CA LEU A 59 -30.30 32.03 -61.68
C LEU A 59 -30.40 31.76 -63.19
N ASP A 60 -30.29 30.50 -63.61
CA ASP A 60 -30.46 30.09 -65.01
C ASP A 60 -31.90 30.35 -65.49
N ASN A 61 -32.90 30.03 -64.65
CA ASN A 61 -34.31 30.32 -64.94
C ASN A 61 -34.56 31.83 -65.10
N LEU A 62 -34.01 32.65 -64.19
CA LEU A 62 -34.13 34.10 -64.22
C LEU A 62 -33.40 34.70 -65.43
N SER A 63 -32.21 34.20 -65.76
CA SER A 63 -31.47 34.57 -66.99
C SER A 63 -32.27 34.29 -68.25
N ASN A 64 -32.86 33.10 -68.37
CA ASN A 64 -33.69 32.72 -69.51
C ASN A 64 -34.95 33.59 -69.61
N TYR A 65 -35.56 33.96 -68.49
CA TYR A 65 -36.70 34.88 -68.44
C TYR A 65 -36.32 36.28 -68.94
N LEU A 66 -35.20 36.85 -68.46
CA LEU A 66 -34.71 38.16 -68.90
C LEU A 66 -34.37 38.17 -70.41
N ILE A 67 -33.77 37.09 -70.93
CA ILE A 67 -33.49 36.93 -72.37
C ILE A 67 -34.79 36.89 -73.18
N SER A 68 -35.80 36.16 -72.69
CA SER A 68 -37.09 36.04 -73.36
C SER A 68 -37.80 37.39 -73.41
N LEU A 69 -37.77 38.15 -72.31
CA LEU A 69 -38.35 39.49 -72.23
C LEU A 69 -37.64 40.47 -73.18
N SER A 70 -36.30 40.42 -73.23
CA SER A 70 -35.50 41.18 -74.17
C SER A 70 -35.85 40.86 -75.63
N ASN A 71 -36.09 39.59 -75.96
CA ASN A 71 -36.50 39.18 -77.32
C ASN A 71 -37.90 39.67 -77.69
N GLU A 72 -38.86 39.66 -76.77
CA GLU A 72 -40.21 40.20 -77.04
C GLU A 72 -40.19 41.73 -77.21
N LEU A 73 -39.35 42.45 -76.46
CA LEU A 73 -39.11 43.87 -76.66
C LEU A 73 -38.51 44.17 -78.04
N GLU A 74 -37.54 43.37 -78.49
CA GLU A 74 -36.97 43.47 -79.84
C GLU A 74 -38.00 43.16 -80.95
N GLU A 75 -38.85 42.16 -80.77
CA GLU A 75 -39.94 41.88 -81.73
C GLU A 75 -41.00 43.00 -81.76
N LYS A 76 -41.25 43.64 -80.61
CA LYS A 76 -42.11 44.83 -80.51
C LYS A 76 -41.49 46.05 -81.20
N LYS A 77 -40.16 46.22 -81.10
CA LYS A 77 -39.39 47.23 -81.83
C LYS A 77 -39.49 47.03 -83.34
N LYS A 78 -39.39 45.79 -83.84
CA LYS A 78 -39.57 45.47 -85.28
C LYS A 78 -41.00 45.65 -85.77
N ASN A 79 -42.00 45.52 -84.90
CA ASN A 79 -43.43 45.62 -85.23
C ASN A 79 -44.19 46.62 -84.34
N PRO A 80 -43.90 47.94 -84.42
CA PRO A 80 -44.36 48.93 -83.43
C PRO A 80 -45.89 49.01 -83.29
N PHE A 81 -46.61 48.89 -84.40
CA PHE A 81 -48.06 49.05 -84.46
C PHE A 81 -48.85 47.75 -84.22
N LYS A 82 -48.18 46.60 -84.12
CA LYS A 82 -48.82 45.30 -83.85
C LYS A 82 -48.96 45.11 -82.34
N LYS A 83 -50.14 44.68 -81.87
CA LYS A 83 -50.29 44.21 -80.48
C LYS A 83 -49.64 42.83 -80.38
N ILE A 84 -48.58 42.74 -79.59
CA ILE A 84 -47.92 41.48 -79.25
C ILE A 84 -48.37 41.16 -77.82
N PRO A 85 -49.11 40.06 -77.59
CA PRO A 85 -49.42 39.62 -76.23
C PRO A 85 -48.12 39.15 -75.56
N LEU A 86 -47.88 39.60 -74.33
CA LEU A 86 -46.81 39.08 -73.49
C LEU A 86 -47.23 37.67 -73.04
N VAL A 87 -46.52 36.63 -73.49
CA VAL A 87 -46.84 35.22 -73.15
C VAL A 87 -45.82 34.64 -72.16
N ILE A 88 -44.88 35.46 -71.69
CA ILE A 88 -43.82 35.02 -70.78
C ILE A 88 -44.35 35.04 -69.34
N GLU A 89 -44.33 33.87 -68.70
CA GLU A 89 -44.61 33.74 -67.26
C GLU A 89 -43.32 33.99 -66.46
N GLU A 90 -43.45 34.73 -65.36
CA GLU A 90 -42.35 34.93 -64.41
C GLU A 90 -42.03 33.59 -63.71
N PRO A 91 -40.76 33.14 -63.74
CA PRO A 91 -40.39 31.88 -63.11
C PRO A 91 -40.50 31.98 -61.59
N GLU A 92 -41.15 31.00 -60.96
CA GLU A 92 -41.09 30.86 -59.51
C GLU A 92 -39.66 30.51 -59.08
N HIS A 93 -39.08 31.33 -58.20
CA HIS A 93 -37.69 31.16 -57.75
C HIS A 93 -37.53 31.50 -56.27
N ASP A 94 -36.60 30.84 -55.60
CA ASP A 94 -36.26 31.03 -54.18
C ASP A 94 -34.81 31.53 -54.03
N ALA A 95 -34.27 32.21 -55.06
CA ALA A 95 -32.84 32.56 -55.17
C ALA A 95 -32.27 33.26 -53.92
N LEU A 96 -33.00 34.21 -53.33
CA LEU A 96 -32.57 34.90 -52.10
C LEU A 96 -32.44 33.94 -50.90
N LYS A 97 -33.39 33.02 -50.75
CA LYS A 97 -33.37 32.01 -49.69
C LYS A 97 -32.25 31.00 -49.87
N ASN A 98 -32.02 30.54 -51.11
CA ASN A 98 -30.91 29.64 -51.41
C ASN A 98 -29.55 30.34 -51.18
N LEU A 99 -29.45 31.64 -51.49
CA LEU A 99 -28.28 32.46 -51.17
C LEU A 99 -28.06 32.60 -49.66
N ASP A 100 -29.12 32.88 -48.90
CA ASP A 100 -29.06 32.98 -47.44
C ASP A 100 -28.61 31.66 -46.80
N ASN A 101 -29.10 30.51 -47.30
CA ASN A 101 -28.65 29.19 -46.85
C ASN A 101 -27.16 28.98 -47.10
N ILE A 102 -26.67 29.34 -48.29
CA ILE A 102 -25.24 29.24 -48.63
C ILE A 102 -24.41 30.14 -47.71
N ASN A 103 -24.84 31.38 -47.48
CA ASN A 103 -24.16 32.31 -46.57
C ASN A 103 -24.10 31.75 -45.15
N GLY A 104 -25.18 31.15 -44.65
CA GLY A 104 -25.20 30.50 -43.35
C GLY A 104 -24.21 29.33 -43.25
N LEU A 105 -24.07 28.52 -44.30
CA LEU A 105 -23.07 27.45 -44.36
C LEU A 105 -21.63 27.99 -44.37
N ILE A 106 -21.39 29.10 -45.07
CA ILE A 106 -20.08 29.79 -45.09
C ILE A 106 -19.75 30.33 -43.69
N GLU A 107 -20.71 30.93 -43.00
CA GLU A 107 -20.52 31.40 -41.62
C GLU A 107 -20.18 30.25 -40.67
N GLN A 108 -20.91 29.13 -40.74
CA GLN A 108 -20.63 27.95 -39.93
C GLN A 108 -19.25 27.36 -40.22
N HIS A 109 -18.87 27.28 -41.51
CA HIS A 109 -17.53 26.86 -41.92
C HIS A 109 -16.45 27.77 -41.30
N ASN A 110 -16.60 29.09 -41.43
CA ASN A 110 -15.62 30.05 -40.92
C ASN A 110 -15.51 30.00 -39.40
N LEU A 111 -16.63 29.85 -38.70
CA LEU A 111 -16.67 29.70 -37.25
C LEU A 111 -15.92 28.44 -36.81
N ARG A 112 -16.12 27.32 -37.52
CA ARG A 112 -15.40 26.07 -37.25
C ARG A 112 -13.89 26.22 -37.45
N THR A 113 -13.47 26.90 -38.51
CA THR A 113 -12.05 27.19 -38.76
C THR A 113 -11.45 28.06 -37.66
N GLN A 114 -12.18 29.10 -37.22
CA GLN A 114 -11.74 29.99 -36.15
C GLN A 114 -11.56 29.27 -34.82
N ASN A 115 -12.50 28.37 -34.48
CA ASN A 115 -12.50 27.66 -33.20
C ASN A 115 -11.70 26.35 -33.24
N PHE A 116 -11.06 26.01 -34.36
CA PHE A 116 -10.39 24.72 -34.55
C PHE A 116 -9.35 24.44 -33.44
N LEU A 117 -8.50 25.42 -33.13
CA LEU A 117 -7.46 25.27 -32.12
C LEU A 117 -8.04 25.06 -30.72
N GLU A 118 -9.09 25.80 -30.36
CA GLU A 118 -9.77 25.67 -29.08
C GLU A 118 -10.43 24.30 -28.92
N VAL A 119 -11.07 23.80 -29.99
CA VAL A 119 -11.68 22.46 -30.01
C VAL A 119 -10.62 21.38 -29.87
N VAL A 120 -9.46 21.53 -30.54
CA VAL A 120 -8.34 20.60 -30.40
C VAL A 120 -7.82 20.61 -28.97
N GLU A 121 -7.57 21.78 -28.39
CA GLU A 121 -7.06 21.90 -27.02
C GLU A 121 -8.04 21.30 -26.00
N THR A 122 -9.33 21.62 -26.11
CA THR A 122 -10.37 21.09 -25.22
C THR A 122 -10.46 19.57 -25.30
N ASN A 123 -10.48 19.02 -26.52
CA ASN A 123 -10.55 17.56 -26.70
C ASN A 123 -9.27 16.86 -26.25
N SER A 124 -8.09 17.47 -26.46
CA SER A 124 -6.83 16.97 -25.92
C SER A 124 -6.86 16.88 -24.39
N GLN A 125 -7.34 17.93 -23.72
CA GLN A 125 -7.49 17.92 -22.25
C GLN A 125 -8.45 16.82 -21.78
N ILE A 126 -9.59 16.64 -22.43
CA ILE A 126 -10.55 15.57 -22.09
C ILE A 126 -9.89 14.19 -22.21
N ILE A 127 -9.11 13.97 -23.27
CA ILE A 127 -8.39 12.70 -23.47
C ILE A 127 -7.34 12.50 -22.37
N GLU A 128 -6.52 13.51 -22.08
CA GLU A 128 -5.52 13.47 -21.02
C GLU A 128 -6.15 13.16 -19.65
N GLU A 129 -7.22 13.85 -19.30
CA GLU A 129 -7.98 13.62 -18.07
C GLU A 129 -8.55 12.21 -18.02
N SER A 130 -9.03 11.67 -19.15
CA SER A 130 -9.54 10.30 -19.21
C SER A 130 -8.46 9.25 -18.93
N PHE A 131 -7.24 9.45 -19.45
CA PHE A 131 -6.10 8.58 -19.16
C PHE A 131 -5.69 8.65 -17.69
N VAL A 132 -5.70 9.85 -17.09
CA VAL A 132 -5.43 10.02 -15.65
C VAL A 132 -6.51 9.33 -14.83
N ALA A 133 -7.78 9.53 -15.17
CA ALA A 133 -8.92 8.92 -14.47
C ALA A 133 -8.85 7.39 -14.51
N GLU A 134 -8.49 6.79 -15.64
CA GLU A 134 -8.33 5.33 -15.78
C GLU A 134 -7.30 4.77 -14.79
N LYS A 135 -6.22 5.50 -14.51
CA LYS A 135 -5.13 5.05 -13.62
C LYS A 135 -5.25 5.57 -12.18
N LEU A 136 -6.20 6.44 -11.90
CA LEU A 136 -6.30 7.12 -10.61
C LEU A 136 -6.59 6.15 -9.47
N ASP A 137 -7.46 5.18 -9.69
CA ASP A 137 -7.82 4.19 -8.66
C ASP A 137 -6.65 3.23 -8.36
N ASP A 138 -5.92 2.79 -9.39
CA ASP A 138 -4.69 2.00 -9.23
C ASP A 138 -3.63 2.77 -8.44
N TYR A 139 -3.42 4.05 -8.78
CA TYR A 139 -2.50 4.93 -8.05
C TYR A 139 -2.90 5.07 -6.58
N ARG A 140 -4.19 5.32 -6.31
CA ARG A 140 -4.72 5.44 -4.95
C ARG A 140 -4.55 4.14 -4.16
N ALA A 141 -4.84 3.00 -4.78
CA ALA A 141 -4.66 1.69 -4.17
C ALA A 141 -3.19 1.42 -3.81
N LEU A 142 -2.26 1.69 -4.73
CA LEU A 142 -0.83 1.56 -4.48
C LEU A 142 -0.35 2.50 -3.38
N ASN A 143 -0.80 3.75 -3.38
CA ASN A 143 -0.41 4.73 -2.37
C ASN A 143 -0.93 4.35 -0.97
N ASN A 144 -2.17 3.88 -0.88
CA ASN A 144 -2.71 3.34 0.37
C ASN A 144 -1.89 2.14 0.87
N LYS A 145 -1.50 1.24 -0.03
CA LYS A 145 -0.66 0.09 0.31
C LYS A 145 0.72 0.50 0.82
N ILE A 146 1.32 1.55 0.26
CA ILE A 146 2.57 2.13 0.78
C ILE A 146 2.39 2.63 2.21
N ILE A 147 1.31 3.37 2.48
CA ILE A 147 1.00 3.90 3.81
C ILE A 147 0.81 2.77 4.83
N GLU A 148 0.08 1.71 4.47
CA GLU A 148 -0.12 0.54 5.32
C GLU A 148 1.19 -0.20 5.62
N LEU A 149 2.02 -0.43 4.60
CA LEU A 149 3.32 -1.07 4.77
C LEU A 149 4.25 -0.24 5.66
N GLN A 150 4.25 1.09 5.52
CA GLN A 150 5.02 1.98 6.38
C GLN A 150 4.58 1.91 7.84
N ARG A 151 3.26 1.85 8.10
CA ARG A 151 2.72 1.66 9.47
C ARG A 151 3.15 0.31 10.04
N SER A 152 3.08 -0.75 9.26
CA SER A 152 3.49 -2.10 9.67
C SER A 152 4.99 -2.17 9.99
N ILE A 153 5.84 -1.53 9.17
CA ILE A 153 7.28 -1.43 9.44
C ILE A 153 7.53 -0.69 10.76
N ALA A 154 6.81 0.40 11.03
CA ALA A 154 6.95 1.15 12.28
C ALA A 154 6.55 0.30 13.49
N SER A 155 5.43 -0.42 13.44
CA SER A 155 5.01 -1.30 14.55
C SER A 155 6.00 -2.44 14.79
N LEU A 156 6.49 -3.09 13.73
CA LEU A 156 7.46 -4.18 13.84
C LEU A 156 8.79 -3.70 14.45
N ARG A 157 9.25 -2.49 14.09
CA ARG A 157 10.44 -1.89 14.70
C ARG A 157 10.27 -1.63 16.20
N ASN A 158 9.09 -1.15 16.60
CA ASN A 158 8.80 -0.93 18.02
C ASN A 158 8.80 -2.25 18.80
N SER A 159 8.11 -3.28 18.28
CA SER A 159 8.10 -4.61 18.91
C SER A 159 9.50 -5.24 18.96
N LEU A 160 10.32 -5.05 17.93
CA LEU A 160 11.72 -5.50 17.94
C LEU A 160 12.50 -4.84 19.07
N HIS A 161 12.37 -3.52 19.21
CA HIS A 161 13.08 -2.77 20.25
C HIS A 161 12.62 -3.16 21.66
N GLU A 162 11.32 -3.37 21.86
CA GLU A 162 10.76 -3.85 23.13
C GLU A 162 11.29 -5.25 23.49
N ASN A 163 11.27 -6.17 22.53
CA ASN A 163 11.79 -7.53 22.75
C ASN A 163 13.29 -7.53 23.04
N GLN A 164 14.08 -6.70 22.36
CA GLN A 164 15.50 -6.53 22.64
C GLN A 164 15.74 -6.02 24.06
N THR A 165 14.99 -5.00 24.47
CA THR A 165 15.07 -4.45 25.83
C THR A 165 14.70 -5.50 26.89
N ASN A 166 13.63 -6.25 26.65
CA ASN A 166 13.21 -7.33 27.55
C ASN A 166 14.26 -8.44 27.64
N THR A 167 14.91 -8.77 26.52
CA THR A 167 16.00 -9.75 26.50
C THR A 167 17.16 -9.28 27.36
N GLU A 168 17.60 -8.03 27.20
CA GLU A 168 18.69 -7.47 28.00
C GLU A 168 18.37 -7.42 29.51
N ILE A 169 17.10 -7.15 29.87
CA ILE A 169 16.65 -7.16 31.27
C ILE A 169 16.72 -8.58 31.83
N LEU A 170 16.15 -9.56 31.12
CA LEU A 170 16.13 -10.97 31.55
C LEU A 170 17.55 -11.55 31.65
N GLU A 171 18.45 -11.20 30.72
CA GLU A 171 19.85 -11.61 30.79
C GLU A 171 20.53 -11.05 32.04
N LYS A 172 20.28 -9.78 32.39
CA LYS A 172 20.79 -9.18 33.62
C LYS A 172 20.23 -9.84 34.88
N GLU A 173 18.93 -10.17 34.90
CA GLU A 173 18.31 -10.89 36.02
C GLU A 173 18.93 -12.28 36.20
N ILE A 174 19.13 -13.02 35.10
CA ILE A 174 19.79 -14.33 35.11
C ILE A 174 21.20 -14.23 35.70
N ILE A 175 21.97 -13.19 35.33
CA ILE A 175 23.33 -12.98 35.86
C ILE A 175 23.28 -12.60 37.35
N LEU A 176 22.35 -11.73 37.76
CA LEU A 176 22.24 -11.25 39.15
C LEU A 176 21.91 -12.38 40.14
N HIS A 177 21.03 -13.30 39.76
CA HIS A 177 20.60 -14.40 40.61
C HIS A 177 21.46 -15.67 40.46
N ARG A 178 22.51 -15.63 39.64
CA ARG A 178 23.40 -16.77 39.45
C ARG A 178 24.38 -16.91 40.63
N PRO A 179 24.47 -18.08 41.28
CA PRO A 179 25.52 -18.32 42.25
C PRO A 179 26.92 -18.18 41.63
N ALA A 180 27.89 -17.57 42.33
CA ALA A 180 29.24 -17.46 41.78
C ALA A 180 29.83 -18.85 41.45
N ALA A 181 30.43 -19.00 40.26
CA ALA A 181 31.03 -20.27 39.82
C ALA A 181 32.12 -20.74 40.79
N ASP A 182 32.92 -19.79 41.31
CA ASP A 182 33.97 -20.06 42.29
C ASP A 182 33.41 -20.67 43.57
N GLU A 183 32.28 -20.17 44.08
CA GLU A 183 31.64 -20.74 45.26
C GLU A 183 31.07 -22.15 44.98
N ILE A 184 30.57 -22.42 43.76
CA ILE A 184 30.15 -23.79 43.39
C ILE A 184 31.38 -24.71 43.31
N ASN A 185 32.49 -24.22 42.78
CA ASN A 185 33.75 -24.97 42.69
C ASN A 185 34.32 -25.32 44.07
N ASP A 186 34.26 -24.38 45.01
CA ASP A 186 34.67 -24.63 46.41
C ASP A 186 33.80 -25.70 47.06
N ASP A 187 32.48 -25.65 46.85
CA ASP A 187 31.55 -26.63 47.37
C ASP A 187 31.74 -28.01 46.70
N LEU A 188 31.98 -28.05 45.38
CA LEU A 188 32.32 -29.29 44.66
C LEU A 188 33.62 -29.91 45.14
N PHE A 189 34.66 -29.10 45.40
CA PHE A 189 35.91 -29.58 45.96
C PHE A 189 35.72 -30.20 47.35
N ARG A 190 34.95 -29.53 48.21
CA ARG A 190 34.61 -30.06 49.54
C ARG A 190 33.81 -31.36 49.47
N TYR A 191 32.94 -31.49 48.48
CA TYR A 191 32.08 -32.66 48.30
C TYR A 191 32.83 -33.86 47.71
N LEU A 192 33.58 -33.65 46.62
CA LEU A 192 34.27 -34.71 45.88
C LEU A 192 35.69 -34.99 46.39
N GLY A 193 36.28 -34.09 47.18
CA GLY A 193 37.68 -34.19 47.64
C GLY A 193 38.74 -34.03 46.54
N ARG A 194 38.33 -33.68 45.32
CA ARG A 194 39.18 -33.50 44.14
C ARG A 194 38.74 -32.28 43.33
N ASP A 195 39.67 -31.65 42.61
CA ASP A 195 39.43 -30.40 41.87
C ASP A 195 39.48 -30.58 40.35
N GLU A 196 39.28 -31.81 39.87
CA GLU A 196 39.36 -32.14 38.45
C GLU A 196 38.26 -31.46 37.62
N ILE A 197 37.06 -31.32 38.19
CA ILE A 197 35.88 -30.71 37.55
C ILE A 197 35.63 -29.33 38.14
N LYS A 198 35.54 -28.31 37.27
CA LYS A 198 35.25 -26.92 37.64
C LYS A 198 34.17 -26.34 36.73
N LEU A 199 33.37 -25.42 37.26
CA LEU A 199 32.45 -24.57 36.52
C LEU A 199 33.14 -23.24 36.24
N GLU A 200 33.07 -22.80 35.00
CA GLU A 200 33.51 -21.49 34.54
C GLU A 200 32.29 -20.68 34.11
N THR A 201 32.26 -19.40 34.48
CA THR A 201 31.18 -18.51 34.01
C THR A 201 31.41 -18.18 32.55
N LYS A 202 30.44 -18.50 31.68
CA LYS A 202 30.50 -18.15 30.26
C LYS A 202 29.16 -17.60 29.81
N GLU A 203 29.18 -16.36 29.31
CA GLU A 203 27.98 -15.63 28.86
C GLU A 203 26.83 -15.79 29.88
N ASN A 204 25.72 -16.40 29.45
CA ASN A 204 24.50 -16.57 30.20
C ASN A 204 24.41 -17.92 30.94
N GLY A 205 25.52 -18.64 31.14
CA GLY A 205 25.52 -19.89 31.90
C GLY A 205 26.87 -20.30 32.53
N TYR A 206 26.98 -21.60 32.81
CA TYR A 206 28.21 -22.23 33.26
C TYR A 206 28.74 -23.17 32.18
N GLN A 207 30.05 -23.18 32.02
CA GLN A 207 30.76 -24.17 31.23
C GLN A 207 31.52 -25.10 32.19
N ILE A 208 31.38 -26.41 32.03
CA ILE A 208 32.09 -27.36 32.88
C ILE A 208 33.42 -27.72 32.21
N THR A 209 34.51 -27.63 32.97
CA THR A 209 35.85 -28.00 32.53
C THR A 209 36.39 -29.16 33.37
N ARG A 210 37.12 -30.07 32.71
CA ARG A 210 37.89 -31.15 33.34
C ARG A 210 39.37 -30.88 33.10
N TYR A 211 40.16 -30.69 34.16
CA TYR A 211 41.58 -30.30 34.08
C TYR A 211 41.82 -29.09 33.16
N GLY A 212 40.92 -28.09 33.21
CA GLY A 212 41.01 -26.88 32.38
C GLY A 212 40.65 -27.05 30.90
N LYS A 213 40.15 -28.22 30.48
CA LYS A 213 39.60 -28.45 29.13
C LYS A 213 38.10 -28.61 29.19
N LEU A 214 37.39 -28.24 28.14
CA LEU A 214 35.93 -28.43 28.05
C LEU A 214 35.58 -29.90 28.30
N ALA A 215 34.73 -30.16 29.30
CA ALA A 215 34.23 -31.49 29.58
C ALA A 215 33.09 -31.80 28.60
N THR A 216 33.32 -32.69 27.64
CA THR A 216 32.29 -33.12 26.68
C THR A 216 31.35 -34.17 27.25
N GLU A 217 31.81 -34.96 28.23
CA GLU A 217 31.05 -36.01 28.89
C GLU A 217 31.32 -36.04 30.39
N LEU A 218 30.23 -36.11 31.16
CA LEU A 218 30.23 -36.27 32.61
C LEU A 218 29.78 -37.69 32.95
N SER A 219 30.49 -38.32 33.87
CA SER A 219 30.05 -39.55 34.52
C SER A 219 28.76 -39.32 35.32
N GLU A 220 28.00 -40.38 35.56
CA GLU A 220 26.79 -40.30 36.40
C GLU A 220 27.09 -39.77 37.81
N GLY A 221 28.24 -40.15 38.40
CA GLY A 221 28.71 -39.61 39.68
C GLY A 221 28.93 -38.09 39.67
N GLU A 222 29.54 -37.56 38.61
CA GLU A 222 29.76 -36.12 38.45
C GLU A 222 28.44 -35.36 38.23
N LYS A 223 27.51 -35.92 37.44
CA LYS A 223 26.18 -35.32 37.24
C LYS A 223 25.39 -35.26 38.55
N THR A 224 25.38 -36.36 39.32
CA THR A 224 24.74 -36.41 40.64
C THR A 224 25.38 -35.39 41.58
N ALA A 225 26.72 -35.32 41.63
CA ALA A 225 27.44 -34.39 42.50
C ALA A 225 27.14 -32.92 42.19
N ILE A 226 27.18 -32.52 40.90
CA ILE A 226 26.87 -31.15 40.49
C ILE A 226 25.42 -30.79 40.82
N SER A 227 24.48 -31.69 40.51
CA SER A 227 23.06 -31.49 40.81
C SER A 227 22.80 -31.36 42.31
N PHE A 228 23.49 -32.18 43.11
CA PHE A 228 23.35 -32.19 44.56
C PHE A 228 23.93 -30.92 45.21
N ILE A 229 25.12 -30.47 44.78
CA ILE A 229 25.69 -29.19 45.24
C ILE A 229 24.78 -28.02 44.89
N TYR A 230 24.25 -27.99 43.66
CA TYR A 230 23.34 -26.95 43.23
C TYR A 230 22.06 -26.92 44.09
N PHE A 231 21.49 -28.10 44.38
CA PHE A 231 20.35 -28.23 45.30
C PHE A 231 20.67 -27.70 46.70
N LEU A 232 21.78 -28.13 47.31
CA LEU A 232 22.18 -27.67 48.65
C LEU A 232 22.47 -26.17 48.71
N LYS A 233 22.85 -25.56 47.58
CA LYS A 233 23.05 -24.11 47.49
C LYS A 233 21.72 -23.37 47.37
N LYS A 234 20.77 -23.90 46.60
CA LYS A 234 19.40 -23.39 46.51
C LYS A 234 18.70 -23.34 47.87
N LEU A 235 18.98 -24.29 48.77
CA LEU A 235 18.46 -24.27 50.15
C LEU A 235 18.90 -23.06 50.99
N LYS A 236 19.94 -22.31 50.57
CA LYS A 236 20.41 -21.10 51.26
C LYS A 236 19.93 -19.79 50.61
N GLU A 237 19.24 -19.88 49.47
CA GLU A 237 18.72 -18.68 48.81
C GLU A 237 17.55 -18.10 49.60
N LYS A 238 17.38 -16.77 49.55
CA LYS A 238 16.42 -16.01 50.39
C LYS A 238 14.96 -16.48 50.27
N GLU A 239 14.63 -17.19 49.19
CA GLU A 239 13.28 -17.67 48.90
C GLU A 239 12.89 -18.91 49.72
N PHE A 240 13.87 -19.63 50.29
CA PHE A 240 13.62 -20.82 51.10
C PHE A 240 14.13 -20.63 52.54
N LYS A 241 13.21 -20.64 53.50
CA LYS A 241 13.56 -20.67 54.93
C LYS A 241 13.74 -22.12 55.38
N ILE A 242 15.00 -22.53 55.53
CA ILE A 242 15.33 -23.92 55.85
C ILE A 242 14.71 -24.38 57.18
N GLU A 243 14.60 -23.49 58.16
CA GLU A 243 14.05 -23.76 59.50
C GLU A 243 12.55 -24.09 59.49
N GLU A 244 11.83 -23.70 58.44
CA GLU A 244 10.40 -23.98 58.23
C GLU A 244 10.20 -25.05 57.14
N GLY A 245 11.29 -25.53 56.53
CA GLY A 245 11.28 -26.32 55.30
C GLY A 245 11.38 -27.84 55.52
N ILE A 246 10.78 -28.58 54.60
CA ILE A 246 10.95 -30.04 54.48
C ILE A 246 11.95 -30.30 53.34
N VAL A 247 13.04 -31.00 53.65
CA VAL A 247 14.09 -31.36 52.70
C VAL A 247 14.03 -32.85 52.43
N VAL A 248 13.87 -33.24 51.17
CA VAL A 248 13.92 -34.64 50.73
C VAL A 248 15.11 -34.80 49.80
N ILE A 249 16.00 -35.71 50.14
CA ILE A 249 17.20 -36.04 49.36
C ILE A 249 17.07 -37.49 48.92
N ASP A 250 17.04 -37.72 47.62
CA ASP A 250 17.00 -39.06 47.03
C ASP A 250 18.34 -39.38 46.36
N ASP A 251 18.99 -40.44 46.83
CA ASP A 251 20.29 -40.94 46.41
C ASP A 251 21.33 -39.84 46.14
N PRO A 252 21.83 -39.15 47.20
CA PRO A 252 22.75 -38.02 47.05
C PRO A 252 24.09 -38.42 46.42
N ILE A 253 24.42 -39.72 46.45
CA ILE A 253 25.68 -40.25 45.94
C ILE A 253 25.43 -41.39 44.96
N SER A 254 26.15 -41.37 43.84
CA SER A 254 26.28 -42.52 42.95
C SER A 254 27.76 -42.90 42.85
N SER A 255 28.08 -44.14 43.20
CA SER A 255 29.39 -44.77 42.98
C SER A 255 30.61 -43.95 43.43
N LEU A 256 30.60 -43.36 44.63
CA LEU A 256 31.74 -42.67 45.23
C LEU A 256 32.63 -43.64 46.04
N ASP A 257 33.92 -43.31 46.15
CA ASP A 257 34.86 -43.99 47.04
C ASP A 257 34.63 -43.58 48.52
N SER A 258 35.14 -44.37 49.46
CA SER A 258 34.86 -44.21 50.89
C SER A 258 35.26 -42.84 51.46
N ASN A 259 36.31 -42.19 50.93
CA ASN A 259 36.76 -40.88 51.40
C ASN A 259 35.81 -39.77 50.93
N SER A 260 35.43 -39.79 49.64
CA SER A 260 34.45 -38.86 49.09
C SER A 260 33.07 -39.03 49.73
N LEU A 261 32.71 -40.26 50.15
CA LEU A 261 31.46 -40.54 50.84
C LEU A 261 31.37 -39.83 52.20
N HIS A 262 32.45 -39.83 52.98
CA HIS A 262 32.49 -39.14 54.27
C HIS A 262 32.37 -37.61 54.10
N ASN A 263 33.13 -37.06 53.16
CA ASN A 263 33.07 -35.64 52.82
C ASN A 263 31.67 -35.21 52.33
N ALA A 264 31.06 -36.01 51.47
CA ALA A 264 29.71 -35.82 50.99
C ALA A 264 28.68 -35.81 52.13
N PHE A 265 28.82 -36.73 53.07
CA PHE A 265 27.97 -36.82 54.26
C PHE A 265 28.10 -35.59 55.15
N GLU A 266 29.32 -35.20 55.50
CA GLU A 266 29.58 -34.03 56.35
C GLU A 266 29.06 -32.74 55.70
N PHE A 267 29.30 -32.58 54.39
CA PHE A 267 28.80 -31.45 53.64
C PHE A 267 27.27 -31.39 53.61
N MET A 268 26.60 -32.53 53.36
CA MET A 268 25.14 -32.63 53.40
C MET A 268 24.60 -32.24 54.78
N LYS A 269 25.12 -32.88 55.84
CA LYS A 269 24.73 -32.61 57.23
C LYS A 269 24.82 -31.13 57.57
N ASN A 270 25.96 -30.49 57.29
CA ASN A 270 26.17 -29.08 57.61
C ASN A 270 25.21 -28.14 56.87
N ARG A 271 24.67 -28.57 55.72
CA ARG A 271 23.74 -27.78 54.91
C ARG A 271 22.27 -28.05 55.24
N THR A 272 21.95 -29.15 55.91
CA THR A 272 20.57 -29.58 56.17
C THR A 272 20.22 -29.72 57.65
N VAL A 273 21.17 -29.57 58.57
CA VAL A 273 20.94 -29.69 60.03
C VAL A 273 19.87 -28.75 60.58
N LEU A 274 19.67 -27.59 59.95
CA LEU A 274 18.64 -26.62 60.34
C LEU A 274 17.27 -26.91 59.71
N ALA A 275 17.14 -27.91 58.85
CA ALA A 275 15.87 -28.24 58.21
C ALA A 275 14.84 -28.69 59.26
N SER A 276 13.60 -28.20 59.13
CA SER A 276 12.52 -28.63 60.03
C SER A 276 12.28 -30.14 59.95
N GLN A 277 12.34 -30.69 58.73
CA GLN A 277 12.27 -32.13 58.48
C GLN A 277 13.25 -32.51 57.37
N LEU A 278 13.99 -33.60 57.58
CA LEU A 278 14.96 -34.12 56.62
C LEU A 278 14.67 -35.59 56.33
N PHE A 279 14.42 -35.91 55.06
CA PHE A 279 14.32 -37.28 54.55
C PHE A 279 15.52 -37.57 53.66
N VAL A 280 16.25 -38.63 53.96
CA VAL A 280 17.37 -39.10 53.14
C VAL A 280 17.08 -40.52 52.68
N LEU A 281 16.86 -40.68 51.38
CA LEU A 281 16.64 -41.96 50.73
C LEU A 281 17.95 -42.35 50.06
N THR A 282 18.45 -43.57 50.34
CA THR A 282 19.62 -44.05 49.61
C THR A 282 19.73 -45.56 49.53
N HIS A 283 20.27 -46.06 48.42
CA HIS A 283 20.69 -47.46 48.27
C HIS A 283 22.11 -47.73 48.79
N ASN A 284 22.90 -46.70 49.13
CA ASN A 284 24.27 -46.88 49.61
C ASN A 284 24.31 -47.15 51.12
N PHE A 285 24.62 -48.40 51.49
CA PHE A 285 24.64 -48.84 52.88
C PHE A 285 25.66 -48.09 53.76
N SER A 286 26.82 -47.75 53.22
CA SER A 286 27.85 -47.02 53.97
C SER A 286 27.40 -45.60 54.30
N PHE A 287 26.76 -44.92 53.34
CA PHE A 287 26.21 -43.58 53.56
C PHE A 287 25.00 -43.60 54.48
N LEU A 288 24.10 -44.57 54.31
CA LEU A 288 22.98 -44.78 55.22
C LEU A 288 23.45 -45.00 56.66
N ARG A 289 24.56 -45.71 56.87
CA ARG A 289 25.14 -45.90 58.21
C ARG A 289 25.60 -44.58 58.83
N GLU A 290 26.28 -43.72 58.08
CA GLU A 290 26.69 -42.39 58.57
C GLU A 290 25.47 -41.53 58.94
N VAL A 291 24.44 -41.52 58.09
CA VAL A 291 23.17 -40.81 58.34
C VAL A 291 22.46 -41.35 59.58
N ASN A 292 22.31 -42.67 59.69
CA ASN A 292 21.68 -43.31 60.85
C ASN A 292 22.45 -43.01 62.14
N ASN A 293 23.78 -43.05 62.10
CA ASN A 293 24.61 -42.69 63.25
C ASN A 293 24.30 -41.25 63.68
N TRP A 294 24.29 -40.31 62.74
CA TRP A 294 23.98 -38.91 63.04
C TRP A 294 22.59 -38.71 63.64
N PHE A 295 21.54 -39.28 63.04
CA PHE A 295 20.18 -39.18 63.56
C PHE A 295 20.05 -39.81 64.96
N ASN A 296 20.73 -40.93 65.21
CA ASN A 296 20.73 -41.58 66.52
C ASN A 296 21.48 -40.74 67.57
N PHE A 297 22.63 -40.14 67.23
CA PHE A 297 23.34 -39.26 68.14
C PHE A 297 22.49 -38.04 68.52
N GLU A 298 21.84 -37.37 67.56
CA GLU A 298 20.99 -36.21 67.86
C GLU A 298 19.75 -36.58 68.67
N ASN A 299 19.11 -37.73 68.40
CA ASN A 299 17.99 -38.22 69.21
C ASN A 299 18.40 -38.49 70.66
N ILE A 300 19.58 -39.08 70.89
CA ILE A 300 20.11 -39.31 72.25
C ILE A 300 20.31 -37.98 72.98
N PHE A 301 20.88 -36.95 72.32
CA PHE A 301 21.02 -35.62 72.93
C PHE A 301 19.69 -34.91 73.18
N TYR A 302 18.68 -35.12 72.32
CA TYR A 302 17.33 -34.58 72.49
C TYR A 302 16.59 -35.25 73.67
N GLU A 303 16.76 -36.56 73.86
CA GLU A 303 16.24 -37.30 75.01
C GLU A 303 16.97 -36.95 76.31
N ASP A 304 18.30 -36.84 76.30
CA ASP A 304 19.10 -36.46 77.47
C ASP A 304 18.83 -35.01 77.93
N SER A 305 18.59 -34.09 77.00
CA SER A 305 18.22 -32.72 77.34
C SER A 305 16.81 -32.64 77.93
N LYS A 306 15.83 -33.41 77.44
CA LYS A 306 14.53 -33.59 78.13
C LYS A 306 14.69 -34.20 79.53
N CYS A 307 15.56 -35.20 79.71
CA CYS A 307 15.83 -35.84 81.00
C CYS A 307 16.56 -34.92 82.00
N ARG A 308 17.40 -33.98 81.53
CA ARG A 308 18.05 -32.98 82.39
C ARG A 308 17.09 -31.88 82.86
N PHE A 309 16.09 -31.52 82.07
CA PHE A 309 15.05 -30.57 82.48
C PHE A 309 13.98 -31.19 83.39
N SER A 310 13.71 -32.50 83.28
CA SER A 310 12.75 -33.18 84.18
C SER A 310 13.32 -33.46 85.58
N ASN A 311 14.63 -33.73 85.71
CA ASN A 311 15.24 -34.11 87.00
C ASN A 311 15.60 -32.93 87.94
N ASN A 312 15.52 -31.67 87.49
CA ASN A 312 15.74 -30.49 88.36
C ASN A 312 14.46 -29.92 88.98
N SER A 313 13.30 -30.56 88.79
CA SER A 313 12.01 -30.10 89.34
C SER A 313 11.54 -30.83 90.60
N THR A 314 12.36 -31.74 91.16
CA THR A 314 12.04 -32.46 92.41
C THR A 314 13.24 -32.55 93.35
N LYS A 315 13.66 -31.42 93.94
CA LYS A 315 14.14 -31.38 95.33
C LYS A 315 13.60 -30.11 95.99
N LYS A 316 12.93 -30.34 97.11
CA LYS A 316 12.26 -29.40 98.01
C LYS A 316 13.12 -28.21 98.43
#